data_AF-A0A4U9D492-F1
#
_entry.id   AF-A0A4U9D492-F1
#
_cell.length_a   1.000
_cell.length_b   1.000
_cell.length_c   1.000
_cell.angle_alpha   90.00
_cell.angle_beta   90.00
_cell.angle_gamma   90.00
#
_symmetry.space_group_name_H-M   'P 1'
#
loop_
_entity.id
_entity.type
_entity.pdbx_description
1 polymer ?
#
loop_
_entity_poly.entity_id
_entity_poly.type
_entity_poly.pdbx_seq_one_letter_code
_entity_poly.pdbx_strand_id
1 'polypeptide(L)'
;MKASIPRRTAASSGFFKAVEPQWDLKTDWQIISEIATRMGYPMHYSNTQEIWDELRHLCPDFYGATYEKMGELGYIMWPCRGRIRRRPGDLLSV
;
A
#
# COMPACT_ATOMS: atom_id res chain seq x y z
N MET A 1 -14.53 27.33 -9.35
CA MET A 1 -13.11 27.35 -8.94
C MET A 1 -12.73 25.97 -8.44
N LYS A 2 -12.04 25.14 -9.24
CA LYS A 2 -11.52 23.84 -8.75
C LYS A 2 -10.20 24.13 -8.05
N ALA A 3 -10.14 23.88 -6.75
CA ALA A 3 -8.89 23.94 -6.00
C ALA A 3 -7.94 22.87 -6.57
N SER A 4 -6.93 23.31 -7.32
CA SER A 4 -5.82 22.46 -7.74
C SER A 4 -4.91 22.25 -6.53
N ILE A 5 -5.27 21.28 -5.69
CA ILE A 5 -4.41 20.80 -4.61
C ILE A 5 -3.10 20.33 -5.27
N PRO A 6 -1.93 20.85 -4.87
CA PRO A 6 -0.66 20.38 -5.44
C PRO A 6 -0.56 18.89 -5.17
N ARG A 7 -0.35 18.08 -6.23
CA ARG A 7 -0.13 16.65 -6.10
C ARG A 7 1.19 16.47 -5.35
N ARG A 8 1.15 16.42 -4.01
CA ARG A 8 2.27 15.90 -3.22
C ARG A 8 2.45 14.47 -3.70
N THR A 9 3.50 14.24 -4.48
CA THR A 9 3.90 12.93 -4.91
C THR A 9 4.32 12.15 -3.66
N ALA A 10 3.46 11.24 -3.21
CA ALA A 10 3.79 10.30 -2.15
C ALA A 10 4.59 9.14 -2.76
N ALA A 11 5.64 8.71 -2.07
CA ALA A 11 6.44 7.55 -2.44
C ALA A 11 6.12 6.39 -1.51
N SER A 12 5.85 5.21 -2.06
CA SER A 12 5.85 3.97 -1.28
C SER A 12 7.23 3.33 -1.31
N SER A 13 7.76 3.04 -0.14
CA SER A 13 8.92 2.18 0.07
C SER A 13 8.53 1.01 0.97
N GLY A 14 9.13 -0.15 0.71
CA GLY A 14 9.00 -1.32 1.58
C GLY A 14 10.01 -1.24 2.71
N PHE A 15 9.61 -1.66 3.91
CA PHE A 15 10.54 -1.90 5.02
C PHE A 15 10.38 -3.34 5.50
N PHE A 16 11.49 -3.95 5.88
CA PHE A 16 11.52 -5.31 6.43
C PHE A 16 11.61 -5.25 7.95
N LYS A 17 11.01 -6.25 8.61
CA LYS A 17 11.19 -6.45 10.05
C LYS A 17 12.65 -6.76 10.32
N ALA A 18 13.30 -5.94 11.15
CA ALA A 18 14.72 -6.09 11.45
C ALA A 18 14.97 -6.96 12.70
N VAL A 19 14.10 -6.87 13.71
CA VAL A 19 14.30 -7.49 15.03
C VAL A 19 12.99 -8.08 15.54
N GLU A 20 13.09 -9.18 16.28
CA GLU A 20 11.96 -9.77 17.00
C GLU A 20 11.64 -9.00 18.28
N PRO A 21 10.36 -8.75 18.60
CA PRO A 21 10.01 -8.05 19.83
C PRO A 21 10.43 -8.87 21.06
N GLN A 22 10.84 -8.19 22.13
CA GLN A 22 11.27 -8.86 23.37
C GLN A 22 10.11 -9.41 24.21
N TRP A 23 8.89 -8.93 23.95
CA TRP A 23 7.67 -9.31 24.68
C TRP A 23 6.60 -9.80 23.72
N ASP A 24 5.47 -10.29 24.27
CA ASP A 24 4.28 -10.69 23.51
C ASP A 24 3.54 -9.47 22.92
N LEU A 25 4.18 -8.86 21.93
CA LEU A 25 3.69 -7.71 21.21
C LEU A 25 3.10 -8.17 19.88
N LYS A 26 1.82 -7.86 19.68
CA LYS A 26 1.14 -7.99 18.40
C LYS A 26 1.36 -6.73 17.57
N THR A 27 1.37 -6.90 16.27
CA THR A 27 1.38 -5.77 15.33
C THR A 27 0.04 -5.04 15.34
N ASP A 28 0.01 -3.76 14.97
CA ASP A 28 -1.21 -2.94 14.99
C ASP A 28 -2.36 -3.58 14.18
N TRP A 29 -2.05 -4.14 13.01
CA TRP A 29 -3.05 -4.80 12.16
C TRP A 29 -3.59 -6.09 12.78
N GLN A 30 -2.80 -6.84 13.55
CA GLN A 30 -3.29 -8.01 14.29
C GLN A 30 -4.27 -7.60 15.38
N ILE A 31 -3.96 -6.53 16.11
CA ILE A 31 -4.84 -5.99 17.17
C ILE A 31 -6.17 -5.53 16.56
N ILE A 32 -6.12 -4.76 15.46
CA ILE A 32 -7.33 -4.28 14.77
C ILE A 32 -8.16 -5.46 14.23
N SER A 33 -7.51 -6.46 13.63
CA SER A 33 -8.16 -7.66 13.10
C SER A 33 -8.84 -8.48 14.21
N GLU A 34 -8.20 -8.61 15.37
CA GLU A 34 -8.77 -9.31 16.52
C GLU A 34 -9.96 -8.55 17.13
N ILE A 35 -9.88 -7.23 17.24
CA ILE A 35 -10.99 -6.39 17.68
C ILE A 35 -12.17 -6.52 16.71
N ALA A 36 -11.94 -6.42 15.41
CA ALA A 36 -12.99 -6.56 14.40
C ALA A 36 -13.66 -7.94 14.44
N THR A 37 -12.87 -9.00 14.63
CA THR A 37 -13.38 -10.37 14.78
C THR A 37 -14.26 -10.50 16.01
N ARG A 38 -13.86 -9.91 17.15
CA ARG A 38 -14.68 -9.87 18.37
C ARG A 38 -15.97 -9.04 18.20
N MET A 39 -15.97 -8.05 17.31
CA MET A 39 -17.15 -7.27 16.94
C MET A 39 -18.07 -7.99 15.94
N GLY A 40 -17.71 -9.18 15.46
CA GLY A 40 -18.53 -10.00 14.55
C GLY A 40 -18.16 -9.88 13.07
N TYR A 41 -17.08 -9.18 12.71
CA TYR A 41 -16.55 -9.15 11.35
C TYR A 41 -15.28 -10.01 11.26
N PRO A 42 -15.33 -11.20 10.63
CA PRO A 42 -14.18 -12.09 10.57
C PRO A 42 -13.09 -11.48 9.68
N MET A 43 -12.03 -10.98 10.30
CA MET A 43 -10.88 -10.38 9.63
C MET A 43 -9.61 -11.06 10.13
N HIS A 44 -8.93 -11.78 9.24
CA HIS A 44 -7.70 -12.49 9.55
C HIS A 44 -6.73 -12.37 8.37
N TYR A 45 -5.52 -11.91 8.66
CA TYR A 45 -4.43 -11.82 7.68
C TYR A 45 -3.19 -12.53 8.24
N SER A 46 -2.46 -13.23 7.38
CA SER A 46 -1.24 -13.95 7.78
C SER A 46 -0.01 -13.06 7.70
N ASN A 47 0.00 -12.10 6.77
CA ASN A 47 1.12 -11.20 6.54
C ASN A 47 0.64 -9.81 6.06
N THR A 48 1.57 -8.85 6.06
CA THR A 48 1.30 -7.50 5.55
C THR A 48 1.13 -7.45 4.03
N GLN A 49 1.65 -8.44 3.31
CA GLN A 49 1.53 -8.51 1.86
C GLN A 49 0.08 -8.80 1.42
N GLU A 50 -0.65 -9.68 2.11
CA GLU A 50 -2.06 -9.96 1.85
C GLU A 50 -2.92 -8.70 2.01
N ILE A 51 -2.69 -7.95 3.09
CA ILE A 51 -3.36 -6.66 3.35
C ILE A 51 -3.07 -5.67 2.23
N TRP A 52 -1.80 -5.58 1.83
CA TRP A 52 -1.38 -4.68 0.76
C TRP A 52 -1.97 -5.09 -0.59
N ASP A 53 -2.04 -6.39 -0.87
CA ASP A 53 -2.59 -6.93 -2.10
C ASP A 53 -4.09 -6.65 -2.19
N GLU A 54 -4.86 -6.82 -1.12
CA GLU A 54 -6.27 -6.41 -1.07
C GLU A 54 -6.43 -4.91 -1.35
N LEU A 55 -5.65 -4.06 -0.67
CA LEU A 55 -5.67 -2.62 -0.87
C LEU A 55 -5.36 -2.24 -2.33
N ARG A 56 -4.38 -2.89 -2.96
CA ARG A 56 -4.00 -2.64 -4.35
C ARG A 56 -5.11 -3.01 -5.34
N HIS A 57 -5.93 -4.02 -5.04
CA HIS A 57 -7.08 -4.37 -5.87
C HIS A 57 -8.22 -3.35 -5.75
N LEU A 58 -8.40 -2.76 -4.56
CA LEU A 58 -9.41 -1.73 -4.31
C LEU A 58 -9.02 -0.34 -4.84
N CYS A 59 -7.71 -0.03 -4.87
CA CYS A 59 -7.18 1.27 -5.27
C CYS A 59 -6.44 1.20 -6.61
N PRO A 60 -7.04 1.69 -7.73
CA PRO A 60 -6.41 1.65 -9.05
C PRO A 60 -5.07 2.39 -9.13
N ASP A 61 -4.85 3.39 -8.27
CA ASP A 61 -3.61 4.17 -8.20
C ASP A 61 -2.43 3.42 -7.57
N PHE A 62 -2.67 2.34 -6.81
CA PHE A 62 -1.63 1.54 -6.14
C PHE A 62 -1.44 0.16 -6.77
N TYR A 63 -2.25 -0.16 -7.78
CA TYR A 63 -2.26 -1.49 -8.39
C TYR A 63 -0.86 -1.99 -8.80
N GLY A 64 -0.03 -1.11 -9.35
CA GLY A 64 1.33 -1.41 -9.79
C GLY A 64 2.41 -1.31 -8.71
N ALA A 65 2.06 -1.01 -7.46
CA ALA A 65 3.00 -0.89 -6.33
C ALA A 65 3.15 -2.24 -5.61
N THR A 66 3.58 -3.29 -6.30
CA THR A 66 3.82 -4.62 -5.72
C THR A 66 5.06 -4.63 -4.81
N TYR A 67 5.08 -5.52 -3.81
CA TYR A 67 6.26 -5.73 -2.94
C TYR A 67 7.55 -6.03 -3.71
N GLU A 68 7.47 -6.85 -4.77
CA GLU A 68 8.59 -7.16 -5.67
C GLU A 68 9.21 -5.87 -6.25
N LYS A 69 8.36 -5.06 -6.89
CA LYS A 69 8.75 -3.77 -7.45
C LYS A 69 9.28 -2.76 -6.41
N MET A 70 8.78 -2.81 -5.17
CA MET A 70 9.30 -1.97 -4.08
C MET A 70 10.68 -2.45 -3.61
N GLY A 71 10.92 -3.77 -3.61
CA GLY A 71 12.23 -4.35 -3.29
C GLY A 71 13.29 -4.03 -4.33
N GLU A 72 12.93 -4.00 -5.61
CA GLU A 72 13.86 -3.71 -6.72
C GLU A 72 14.17 -2.22 -6.89
N LEU A 73 13.14 -1.36 -6.87
CA LEU A 73 13.29 0.07 -7.16
C LEU A 73 13.53 0.92 -5.90
N GLY A 74 13.31 0.37 -4.70
CA GLY A 74 13.44 1.05 -3.41
C GLY A 74 12.34 2.09 -3.12
N TYR A 75 11.91 2.84 -4.13
CA TYR A 75 10.87 3.86 -4.03
C TYR A 75 9.94 3.82 -5.25
N ILE A 76 8.63 3.78 -5.00
CA ILE A 76 7.59 3.84 -6.04
C ILE A 76 6.78 5.12 -5.86
N MET A 77 6.91 6.04 -6.81
CA MET A 77 6.14 7.28 -6.83
C MET A 77 4.70 7.03 -7.28
N TRP A 78 3.76 7.60 -6.54
CA TRP A 78 2.34 7.52 -6.86
C TRP A 78 1.98 8.61 -7.86
N PRO A 79 1.05 8.34 -8.80
CA PRO A 79 0.27 7.12 -9.01
C PRO A 79 1.00 6.04 -9.82
N CYS A 80 0.93 4.77 -9.39
CA CYS A 80 1.51 3.62 -10.08
C CYS A 80 0.40 2.70 -10.60
N ARG A 81 -0.22 3.08 -11.72
CA ARG A 81 -1.30 2.30 -12.36
C ARG A 81 -0.70 1.18 -13.21
N GLY A 82 -0.81 -0.07 -12.74
CA GLY A 82 -0.34 -1.26 -13.48
C GLY A 82 -1.29 -1.66 -14.62
N ARG A 83 -1.44 -0.79 -15.61
CA ARG A 83 -1.77 -1.08 -17.02
C ARG A 83 -1.76 0.27 -17.72
N ILE A 84 -0.76 0.45 -18.58
CA ILE A 84 -0.61 1.65 -19.38
C ILE A 84 -1.82 1.74 -20.33
N ARG A 85 -2.81 2.56 -19.98
CA ARG A 85 -3.62 3.24 -21.00
C ARG A 85 -2.94 4.59 -21.21
N ARG A 86 -1.99 4.65 -22.15
CA ARG A 86 -1.47 5.95 -22.62
C ARG A 86 -2.67 6.69 -23.20
N ARG A 87 -3.20 7.69 -22.49
CA ARG A 87 -4.02 8.69 -23.16
C ARG A 87 -3.03 9.57 -23.95
N PRO A 88 -3.28 9.86 -25.23
CA PRO A 88 -2.48 10.86 -25.93
C PRO A 88 -2.75 12.20 -25.21
N GLY A 89 -1.81 12.64 -24.38
CA GLY A 89 -1.94 13.92 -23.64
C GLY A 89 -1.37 13.96 -22.22
N ASP A 90 -1.01 12.83 -21.61
CA ASP A 90 -0.31 12.85 -20.31
C ASP A 90 1.18 13.21 -20.52
N LEU A 91 1.42 14.49 -20.79
CA LEU A 91 2.74 15.12 -20.66
C LEU A 91 2.90 15.61 -19.21
N LEU A 92 4.13 15.48 -18.68
CA LEU A 92 4.63 15.88 -17.36
C LEU A 92 4.42 14.81 -16.27
N SER A 93 5.44 14.36 -15.53
CA SER A 93 6.69 15.03 -15.15
C SER A 93 7.75 13.99 -14.71
N VAL A 94 8.96 14.10 -15.27
CA VAL A 94 10.20 13.92 -14.47
C VAL A 94 10.20 14.92 -13.32
#